data_AF-A0A535JYK9-F1
#
_entry.id   AF-A0A535JYK9-F1
#
_cell.length_a   1.000
_cell.length_b   1.000
_cell.length_c   1.000
_cell.angle_alpha   90.00
_cell.angle_beta   90.00
_cell.angle_gamma   90.00
#
_symmetry.space_group_name_H-M   'P 1'
#
loop_
_entity.id
_entity.type
_entity.pdbx_description
1 polymer ?
#
loop_
_entity_poly.entity_id
_entity_poly.type
_entity_poly.pdbx_seq_one_letter_code
_entity_poly.pdbx_strand_id
1 'polypeptide(L)'
;MWGYAEATRFFIVPDVLVGWIALHGPRVGFASAFAATAGAVLGGAAVHRDAAAQQAHLTEIPGISDAMLDDAAERFALESWGAVMRAPLDGIPYKIYAARSALDGRPLQELVLWTPPARLWRFLLVALGAGAFGMIFARTIRRREGHFLFGYAAVWAITYVRYYAGLRRRYGAITGSGTGRG
;
A
#
# COMPACT_ATOMS: atom_id res chain seq x y z
N MET A 1 -0.29 13.47 2.58
CA MET A 1 0.45 12.93 3.76
C MET A 1 0.39 11.40 3.83
N TRP A 2 -0.79 10.75 3.83
CA TRP A 2 -0.88 9.27 3.98
C TRP A 2 -0.09 8.47 2.94
N GLY A 3 -0.20 8.80 1.65
CA GLY A 3 0.53 8.07 0.59
C GLY A 3 2.05 8.12 0.75
N TYR A 4 2.60 9.23 1.27
CA TYR A 4 4.03 9.34 1.58
C TYR A 4 4.43 8.47 2.77
N ALA A 5 3.62 8.52 3.83
CA ALA A 5 3.86 7.73 5.04
C ALA A 5 3.82 6.23 4.74
N GLU A 6 2.84 5.77 3.94
CA GLU A 6 2.78 4.36 3.55
C GLU A 6 3.91 3.95 2.62
N ALA A 7 4.31 4.80 1.67
CA ALA A 7 5.41 4.50 0.77
C ALA A 7 6.75 4.38 1.50
N THR A 8 6.88 4.96 2.69
CA THR A 8 8.09 4.88 3.53
C THR A 8 7.94 3.79 4.61
N ARG A 9 7.20 4.05 5.69
CA ARG A 9 7.19 3.16 6.89
C ARG A 9 5.81 2.69 7.35
N PHE A 10 4.75 3.43 7.05
CA PHE A 10 3.41 3.08 7.50
C PHE A 10 2.89 1.82 6.79
N PHE A 11 2.24 0.93 7.54
CA PHE A 11 1.76 -0.36 7.03
C PHE A 11 0.28 -0.34 6.63
N ILE A 12 -0.46 0.72 7.00
CA ILE A 12 -1.87 0.85 6.63
C ILE A 12 -1.97 1.53 5.26
N VAL A 13 -2.60 0.83 4.31
CA VAL A 13 -2.74 1.29 2.94
C VAL A 13 -3.61 2.56 2.83
N PRO A 14 -3.32 3.49 1.90
CA PRO A 14 -4.09 4.73 1.74
C PRO A 14 -5.56 4.51 1.38
N ASP A 15 -5.90 3.34 0.85
CA ASP A 15 -7.24 2.94 0.44
C ASP A 15 -8.27 3.05 1.56
N VAL A 16 -7.84 2.85 2.81
CA VAL A 16 -8.69 3.02 4.00
C VAL A 16 -9.21 4.45 4.08
N LEU A 17 -8.33 5.44 3.88
CA LEU A 17 -8.73 6.83 3.94
C LEU A 17 -9.44 7.26 2.65
N VAL A 18 -8.92 6.85 1.48
CA VAL A 18 -9.52 7.17 0.17
C VAL A 18 -10.96 6.66 0.10
N GLY A 19 -11.21 5.43 0.51
CA GLY A 19 -12.55 4.86 0.53
C GLY A 19 -13.48 5.58 1.51
N TRP A 20 -13.00 5.90 2.71
CA TRP A 20 -13.80 6.65 3.69
C TRP A 20 -14.20 8.04 3.19
N ILE A 21 -13.26 8.77 2.58
CA ILE A 21 -13.53 10.08 1.97
C ILE A 21 -14.52 9.93 0.82
N ALA A 22 -14.31 8.94 -0.05
CA ALA A 22 -15.17 8.69 -1.20
C ALA A 22 -16.62 8.35 -0.80
N LEU A 23 -16.82 7.59 0.29
CA LEU A 23 -18.15 7.29 0.87
C LEU A 23 -18.95 8.57 1.18
N HIS A 24 -18.28 9.66 1.53
CA HIS A 24 -18.90 10.93 1.88
C HIS A 24 -18.94 11.93 0.73
N GLY A 25 -18.19 11.67 -0.35
CA GLY A 25 -18.18 12.53 -1.53
C GLY A 25 -17.27 11.98 -2.64
N PRO A 26 -17.81 11.50 -3.77
CA PRO A 26 -17.01 10.85 -4.82
C PRO A 26 -15.96 11.77 -5.42
N ARG A 27 -16.28 13.05 -5.66
CA ARG A 27 -15.32 14.04 -6.21
C ARG A 27 -14.10 14.21 -5.30
N VAL A 28 -14.32 14.35 -4.00
CA VAL A 28 -13.25 14.49 -3.01
C VAL A 28 -12.51 13.16 -2.83
N GLY A 29 -13.21 12.03 -2.95
CA GLY A 29 -12.63 10.69 -3.01
C GLY A 29 -11.61 10.55 -4.15
N PHE A 30 -11.98 10.93 -5.37
CA PHE A 30 -11.06 10.93 -6.51
C PHE A 30 -9.88 11.87 -6.29
N ALA A 31 -10.10 13.09 -5.81
CA ALA A 31 -9.02 14.02 -5.48
C ALA A 31 -8.05 13.41 -4.44
N SER A 32 -8.58 12.70 -3.44
CA SER A 32 -7.76 12.01 -2.43
C SER A 32 -6.92 10.87 -3.02
N ALA A 33 -7.40 10.17 -4.05
CA ALA A 33 -6.64 9.13 -4.76
C ALA A 33 -5.43 9.72 -5.51
N PHE A 34 -5.60 10.87 -6.16
CA PHE A 34 -4.49 11.59 -6.79
C PHE A 34 -3.51 12.14 -5.75
N ALA A 35 -3.99 12.71 -4.65
CA ALA A 35 -3.15 13.18 -3.56
C ALA A 35 -2.36 12.04 -2.88
N ALA A 36 -2.97 10.87 -2.71
CA ALA A 36 -2.31 9.67 -2.20
C ALA A 36 -1.23 9.18 -3.18
N THR A 37 -1.51 9.20 -4.48
CA THR A 37 -0.53 8.86 -5.52
C THR A 37 0.66 9.82 -5.52
N ALA A 38 0.41 11.13 -5.47
CA ALA A 38 1.47 12.14 -5.38
C ALA A 38 2.33 11.94 -4.12
N GLY A 39 1.69 11.67 -2.98
CA GLY A 39 2.39 11.30 -1.75
C GLY A 39 3.25 10.05 -1.92
N ALA A 40 2.73 9.01 -2.59
CA ALA A 40 3.47 7.78 -2.84
C ALA A 40 4.66 7.97 -3.78
N VAL A 41 4.54 8.84 -4.79
CA VAL A 41 5.67 9.23 -5.65
C VAL A 41 6.78 9.88 -4.82
N LEU A 42 6.43 10.86 -3.97
CA LEU A 42 7.40 11.53 -3.11
C LEU A 42 8.02 10.57 -2.08
N GLY A 43 7.22 9.69 -1.49
CA GLY A 43 7.71 8.71 -0.51
C GLY A 43 8.58 7.64 -1.14
N GLY A 44 8.18 7.11 -2.30
CA GLY A 44 8.99 6.19 -3.09
C GLY A 44 10.30 6.82 -3.53
N ALA A 45 10.28 8.09 -3.96
CA ALA A 45 11.50 8.82 -4.29
C ALA A 45 12.42 9.03 -3.07
N ALA A 46 11.86 9.21 -1.86
CA ALA A 46 12.66 9.24 -0.64
C ALA A 46 13.29 7.87 -0.35
N VAL A 47 12.51 6.79 -0.47
CA VAL A 47 13.00 5.42 -0.30
C VAL A 47 14.11 5.08 -1.30
N HIS A 48 13.92 5.42 -2.57
CA HIS A 48 14.87 5.14 -3.63
C HIS A 48 16.19 5.88 -3.47
N ARG A 49 16.18 7.11 -2.94
CA ARG A 49 17.41 7.87 -2.68
C ARG A 49 18.24 7.30 -1.53
N ASP A 50 17.58 6.68 -0.56
CA ASP A 50 18.19 6.14 0.66
C ASP A 50 18.02 4.61 0.74
N ALA A 51 18.07 3.95 -0.42
CA ALA A 51 17.59 2.58 -0.57
C ALA A 51 18.33 1.57 0.32
N ALA A 52 19.65 1.72 0.48
CA ALA A 52 20.43 0.83 1.35
C ALA A 52 19.99 0.91 2.81
N ALA A 53 19.78 2.12 3.34
CA ALA A 53 19.30 2.29 4.71
C ALA A 53 17.84 1.84 4.84
N GLN A 54 16.97 2.16 3.87
CA GLN A 54 15.59 1.69 3.93
C GLN A 54 15.51 0.17 3.89
N GLN A 55 16.25 -0.50 2.98
CA GLN A 55 16.29 -1.95 2.84
C GLN A 55 16.62 -2.65 4.16
N ALA A 56 17.61 -2.13 4.90
CA ALA A 56 18.06 -2.69 6.18
C ALA A 56 16.96 -2.70 7.26
N HIS A 57 15.97 -1.81 7.15
CA HIS A 57 14.90 -1.64 8.13
C HIS A 57 13.52 -2.10 7.61
N LEU A 58 13.44 -2.69 6.42
CA LEU A 58 12.15 -3.09 5.85
C LEU A 58 11.48 -4.21 6.67
N THR A 59 12.24 -5.13 7.24
CA THR A 59 11.73 -6.24 8.05
C THR A 59 11.23 -5.82 9.43
N GLU A 60 11.55 -4.61 9.88
CA GLU A 60 10.96 -4.02 11.08
C GLU A 60 9.48 -3.65 10.87
N ILE A 61 9.07 -3.49 9.60
CA ILE A 61 7.70 -3.13 9.24
C ILE A 61 6.82 -4.38 9.34
N PRO A 62 5.69 -4.32 10.07
CA PRO A 62 4.75 -5.42 10.15
C PRO A 62 4.33 -5.93 8.77
N GLY A 63 4.47 -7.24 8.55
CA GLY A 63 4.06 -7.89 7.31
C GLY A 63 5.17 -8.04 6.28
N ILE A 64 6.40 -7.61 6.58
CA ILE A 64 7.56 -7.80 5.72
C ILE A 64 8.52 -8.83 6.36
N SER A 65 9.06 -9.73 5.54
CA SER A 65 10.00 -10.78 5.96
C SER A 65 11.13 -10.88 4.94
N ASP A 66 12.28 -11.46 5.33
CA ASP A 66 13.41 -11.64 4.41
C ASP A 66 13.01 -12.45 3.17
N ALA A 67 12.25 -13.54 3.35
CA ALA A 67 11.74 -14.34 2.23
C ALA A 67 10.86 -13.54 1.25
N MET A 68 10.16 -12.50 1.72
CA MET A 68 9.40 -11.59 0.85
C MET A 68 10.33 -10.62 0.11
N LEU A 69 11.42 -10.17 0.73
CA LEU A 69 12.42 -9.34 0.05
C LEU A 69 13.09 -10.13 -1.07
N ASP A 70 13.40 -11.40 -0.84
CA ASP A 70 13.97 -12.31 -1.82
C ASP A 70 12.99 -12.60 -2.97
N ASP A 71 11.73 -12.94 -2.69
CA ASP A 71 10.69 -13.14 -3.73
C ASP A 71 10.45 -11.85 -4.54
N ALA A 72 10.46 -10.69 -3.89
CA ALA A 72 10.34 -9.41 -4.59
C ALA A 72 11.55 -9.13 -5.50
N ALA A 73 12.77 -9.47 -5.06
CA ALA A 73 13.98 -9.34 -5.87
C ALA A 73 13.92 -10.26 -7.11
N GLU A 74 13.53 -11.52 -6.93
CA GLU A 74 13.38 -12.48 -8.02
C GLU A 74 12.33 -12.01 -9.05
N ARG A 75 11.15 -11.61 -8.57
CA ARG A 75 10.08 -11.07 -9.43
C ARG A 75 10.50 -9.83 -10.19
N PHE A 76 11.20 -8.91 -9.53
CA PHE A 76 11.67 -7.69 -10.16
C PHE A 76 12.75 -7.98 -11.21
N ALA A 77 13.62 -8.96 -10.97
CA ALA A 77 14.59 -9.40 -11.97
C ALA A 77 13.92 -10.01 -13.22
N LEU A 78 12.83 -10.77 -13.03
CA LEU A 78 12.10 -11.44 -14.12
C LEU A 78 11.17 -10.50 -14.90
N GLU A 79 10.44 -9.64 -14.21
CA GLU A 79 9.34 -8.87 -14.80
C GLU A 79 9.51 -7.34 -14.70
N SER A 80 10.57 -6.87 -14.03
CA SER A 80 10.86 -5.45 -13.84
C SER A 80 9.63 -4.70 -13.28
N TRP A 81 9.26 -3.57 -13.88
CA TRP A 81 8.11 -2.76 -13.51
C TRP A 81 6.77 -3.51 -13.58
N GLY A 82 6.69 -4.62 -14.32
CA GLY A 82 5.53 -5.53 -14.30
C GLY A 82 5.28 -6.13 -12.92
N ALA A 83 6.34 -6.48 -12.18
CA ALA A 83 6.22 -6.95 -10.80
C ALA A 83 5.64 -5.86 -9.88
N VAL A 84 6.04 -4.60 -10.09
CA VAL A 84 5.54 -3.45 -9.30
C VAL A 84 4.06 -3.20 -9.57
N MET A 85 3.62 -3.36 -10.82
CA MET A 85 2.21 -3.27 -11.21
C MET A 85 1.36 -4.37 -10.56
N ARG A 86 1.89 -5.60 -10.46
CA ARG A 86 1.19 -6.75 -9.85
C ARG A 86 1.35 -6.81 -8.34
N ALA A 87 2.24 -6.02 -7.75
CA ALA A 87 2.55 -6.02 -6.31
C ALA A 87 1.33 -6.00 -5.39
N PRO A 88 0.26 -5.20 -5.65
CA PRO A 88 -0.94 -5.22 -4.80
C PRO A 88 -1.70 -6.55 -4.82
N LEU A 89 -1.62 -7.31 -5.92
CA LEU A 89 -2.24 -8.64 -6.06
C LEU A 89 -1.37 -9.73 -5.41
N ASP A 90 -0.05 -9.58 -5.51
CA ASP A 90 0.93 -10.49 -4.89
C ASP A 90 1.05 -10.28 -3.37
N GLY A 91 0.52 -9.16 -2.86
CA GLY A 91 0.58 -8.79 -1.45
C GLY A 91 1.95 -8.25 -1.01
N ILE A 92 2.82 -7.89 -1.97
CA ILE A 92 4.16 -7.36 -1.71
C ILE A 92 4.08 -5.82 -1.64
N PRO A 93 4.49 -5.19 -0.53
CA PRO A 93 4.45 -3.74 -0.39
C PRO A 93 5.32 -3.00 -1.43
N TYR A 94 4.77 -1.92 -2.00
CA TYR A 94 5.44 -1.05 -2.97
C TYR A 94 6.84 -0.59 -2.54
N LYS A 95 7.03 -0.30 -1.24
CA LYS A 95 8.30 0.19 -0.68
C LYS A 95 9.47 -0.78 -0.88
N ILE A 96 9.19 -2.09 -0.94
CA ILE A 96 10.19 -3.12 -1.22
C ILE A 96 10.73 -2.92 -2.64
N TYR A 97 9.84 -2.77 -3.62
CA TYR A 97 10.22 -2.49 -5.00
C TYR A 97 10.87 -1.11 -5.18
N ALA A 98 10.44 -0.10 -4.41
CA ALA A 98 11.06 1.23 -4.46
C ALA A 98 12.52 1.21 -3.99
N ALA A 99 12.84 0.48 -2.91
CA ALA A 99 14.22 0.26 -2.48
C ALA A 99 14.97 -0.63 -3.47
N ARG A 100 14.36 -1.75 -3.89
CA ARG A 100 14.97 -2.72 -4.80
C ARG A 100 15.37 -2.11 -6.14
N SER A 101 14.51 -1.31 -6.75
CA SER A 101 14.80 -0.65 -8.03
C SER A 101 16.07 0.21 -7.96
N ALA A 102 16.28 0.95 -6.86
CA ALA A 102 17.50 1.71 -6.64
C ALA A 102 18.74 0.81 -6.46
N LEU A 103 18.61 -0.28 -5.69
CA LEU A 103 19.69 -1.24 -5.46
C LEU A 103 20.10 -1.97 -6.74
N ASP A 104 19.16 -2.18 -7.66
CA ASP A 104 19.39 -2.72 -9.01
C ASP A 104 19.87 -1.66 -10.01
N GLY A 105 20.18 -0.45 -9.54
CA GLY A 105 20.72 0.64 -10.37
C GLY A 105 19.71 1.28 -11.31
N ARG A 106 18.40 1.11 -11.08
CA ARG A 106 17.38 1.78 -11.88
C ARG A 106 17.36 3.28 -11.60
N PRO A 107 17.13 4.11 -12.62
CA PRO A 107 17.04 5.55 -12.44
C PRO A 107 15.75 5.93 -11.71
N LEU A 108 15.82 6.96 -10.86
CA LEU A 108 14.66 7.46 -10.10
C LEU A 108 13.48 7.87 -11.00
N GLN A 109 13.76 8.34 -12.21
CA GLN A 109 12.76 8.73 -13.20
C GLN A 109 11.85 7.56 -13.58
N GLU A 110 12.41 6.34 -13.70
CA GLU A 110 11.60 5.15 -13.98
C GLU A 110 10.66 4.86 -12.82
N LEU A 111 11.14 4.91 -11.57
CA LEU A 111 10.27 4.75 -10.40
C LEU A 111 9.13 5.77 -10.40
N VAL A 112 9.44 7.05 -10.62
CA VAL A 112 8.46 8.13 -10.64
C VAL A 112 7.42 7.91 -11.74
N LEU A 113 7.84 7.44 -12.91
CA LEU A 113 6.94 7.16 -14.04
C LEU A 113 6.03 5.96 -13.78
N TRP A 114 6.54 4.89 -13.17
CA TRP A 114 5.80 3.65 -12.92
C TRP A 114 4.98 3.66 -11.63
N THR A 115 5.24 4.58 -10.70
CA THR A 115 4.48 4.67 -9.45
C THR A 115 3.00 5.04 -9.68
N PRO A 116 2.63 6.04 -10.50
CA PRO A 116 1.25 6.34 -10.81
C PRO A 116 0.47 5.16 -11.38
N PRO A 117 0.87 4.49 -12.48
CA PRO A 117 0.12 3.36 -12.99
C PRO A 117 0.11 2.19 -12.00
N ALA A 118 1.13 1.97 -11.17
CA ALA A 118 1.13 0.88 -10.17
C ALA A 118 0.14 1.10 -9.02
N ARG A 119 -0.19 2.36 -8.71
CA ARG A 119 -0.95 2.71 -7.50
C ARG A 119 -2.31 3.33 -7.78
N LEU A 120 -2.38 4.24 -8.75
CA LEU A 120 -3.56 5.07 -8.99
C LEU A 120 -4.77 4.23 -9.38
N TRP A 121 -4.62 3.22 -10.24
CA TRP A 121 -5.72 2.35 -10.66
C TRP A 121 -6.47 1.76 -9.47
N ARG A 122 -5.73 1.25 -8.47
CA ARG A 122 -6.29 0.65 -7.26
C ARG A 122 -7.01 1.68 -6.39
N PHE A 123 -6.40 2.85 -6.20
CA PHE A 123 -7.05 3.95 -5.46
C PHE A 123 -8.33 4.44 -6.16
N LEU A 124 -8.32 4.52 -7.50
CA LEU A 124 -9.49 4.90 -8.28
C LEU A 124 -10.60 3.85 -8.18
N LEU A 125 -10.27 2.55 -8.21
CA LEU A 125 -11.25 1.48 -8.01
C LEU A 125 -11.91 1.59 -6.63
N VAL A 126 -11.12 1.81 -5.58
CA VAL A 126 -11.64 2.00 -4.22
C VAL A 126 -12.51 3.25 -4.15
N ALA A 127 -12.04 4.38 -4.68
CA ALA A 127 -12.80 5.63 -4.71
C ALA A 127 -14.11 5.50 -5.49
N LEU A 128 -14.10 4.80 -6.63
CA LEU A 128 -15.28 4.56 -7.45
C LEU A 128 -16.30 3.69 -6.71
N GLY A 129 -15.88 2.54 -6.16
CA GLY A 129 -16.78 1.63 -5.47
C GLY A 129 -17.38 2.25 -4.21
N ALA A 130 -16.52 2.86 -3.39
CA ALA A 130 -16.95 3.57 -2.18
C ALA A 130 -17.82 4.79 -2.50
N GLY A 131 -17.46 5.56 -3.53
CA GLY A 131 -18.23 6.73 -3.97
C GLY A 131 -19.61 6.37 -4.51
N ALA A 132 -19.71 5.32 -5.33
CA ALA A 132 -20.99 4.81 -5.82
C ALA A 132 -21.88 4.36 -4.66
N PHE A 133 -21.34 3.60 -3.72
CA PHE A 133 -22.06 3.18 -2.52
C PHE A 133 -22.50 4.39 -1.67
N GLY A 134 -21.59 5.35 -1.47
CA GLY A 134 -21.85 6.60 -0.76
C GLY A 134 -23.01 7.39 -1.35
N MET A 135 -23.08 7.49 -2.68
CA MET A 135 -24.18 8.18 -3.37
C MET A 135 -25.52 7.48 -3.18
N ILE A 136 -25.56 6.14 -3.28
CA ILE A 136 -26.79 5.35 -3.13
C ILE A 136 -27.32 5.43 -1.69
N PHE A 137 -26.42 5.38 -0.70
CA PHE A 137 -26.79 5.30 0.72
C PHE A 137 -26.55 6.59 1.52
N ALA A 138 -26.38 7.74 0.83
CA ALA A 138 -25.96 9.01 1.44
C ALA A 138 -26.81 9.46 2.64
N ARG A 139 -28.13 9.23 2.58
CA ARG A 139 -29.06 9.60 3.67
C ARG A 139 -28.90 8.69 4.89
N THR A 140 -28.68 7.40 4.67
CA THR A 140 -28.53 6.40 5.73
C THR A 140 -27.17 6.52 6.40
N ILE A 141 -26.10 6.73 5.62
CA ILE A 141 -24.74 6.96 6.12
C ILE A 141 -24.73 8.15 7.08
N ARG A 142 -25.27 9.31 6.67
CA ARG A 142 -25.33 10.50 7.53
C ARG A 142 -26.15 10.30 8.82
N ARG A 143 -27.17 9.45 8.79
CA ARG A 143 -28.03 9.18 9.96
C ARG A 143 -27.44 8.15 10.93
N ARG A 144 -26.60 7.24 10.43
CA ARG A 144 -26.04 6.11 11.19
C ARG A 144 -24.53 6.03 11.02
N GLU A 145 -23.85 7.18 11.00
CA GLU A 145 -22.43 7.28 10.66
C GLU A 145 -21.56 6.37 11.52
N GLY A 146 -21.82 6.30 12.84
CA GLY A 146 -21.09 5.39 13.74
C GLY A 146 -21.19 3.91 13.36
N HIS A 147 -22.36 3.45 12.89
CA HIS A 147 -22.52 2.06 12.43
C HIS A 147 -21.78 1.81 11.13
N PHE A 148 -21.80 2.79 10.21
CA PHE A 148 -21.03 2.68 8.97
C PHE A 148 -19.53 2.74 9.21
N LEU A 149 -19.07 3.58 10.14
CA LEU A 149 -17.67 3.62 10.56
C LEU A 149 -17.23 2.30 11.17
N PHE A 150 -18.04 1.73 12.08
CA PHE A 150 -17.77 0.42 12.67
C PHE A 150 -17.72 -0.67 11.60
N GLY A 151 -18.72 -0.73 10.72
CA GLY A 151 -18.74 -1.68 9.60
C GLY A 151 -17.54 -1.52 8.66
N TYR A 152 -17.17 -0.27 8.36
CA TYR A 152 -16.00 0.04 7.54
C TYR A 152 -14.69 -0.41 8.19
N ALA A 153 -14.52 -0.12 9.48
CA ALA A 153 -13.38 -0.58 10.27
C ALA A 153 -13.32 -2.11 10.34
N ALA A 154 -14.47 -2.77 10.53
CA ALA A 154 -14.56 -4.23 10.55
C ALA A 154 -14.16 -4.86 9.21
N VAL A 155 -14.64 -4.31 8.08
CA VAL A 155 -14.25 -4.78 6.73
C VAL A 155 -12.74 -4.68 6.52
N TRP A 156 -12.13 -3.56 6.91
CA TRP A 156 -10.68 -3.41 6.84
C TRP A 156 -9.94 -4.35 7.79
N ALA A 157 -10.39 -4.49 9.04
CA ALA A 157 -9.80 -5.42 9.99
C ALA A 157 -9.80 -6.85 9.45
N ILE A 158 -10.92 -7.32 8.89
CA ILE A 158 -11.03 -8.63 8.24
C ILE A 158 -10.06 -8.73 7.06
N THR A 159 -9.95 -7.69 6.24
CA THR A 159 -9.02 -7.65 5.10
C THR A 159 -7.58 -7.78 5.55
N TYR A 160 -7.16 -7.06 6.60
CA TYR A 160 -5.82 -7.19 7.17
C TYR A 160 -5.59 -8.57 7.79
N VAL A 161 -6.54 -9.11 8.55
CA VAL A 161 -6.42 -10.47 9.11
C VAL A 161 -6.21 -11.50 8.00
N ARG A 162 -6.99 -11.42 6.93
CA ARG A 162 -6.84 -12.29 5.75
C ARG A 162 -5.51 -12.10 5.04
N TYR A 163 -5.07 -10.84 4.89
CA TYR A 163 -3.78 -10.50 4.30
C TYR A 163 -2.63 -11.13 5.08
N TYR A 164 -2.54 -10.88 6.39
CA TYR A 164 -1.51 -11.44 7.25
C TYR A 164 -1.56 -12.97 7.32
N ALA A 165 -2.76 -13.57 7.36
CA ALA A 165 -2.90 -15.03 7.30
C ALA A 165 -2.40 -15.59 5.97
N GLY A 166 -2.67 -14.91 4.85
CA GLY A 166 -2.17 -15.26 3.52
C GLY A 166 -0.65 -15.17 3.45
N LEU A 167 -0.08 -14.06 3.95
CA LEU A 167 1.37 -13.89 4.00
C LEU A 167 2.03 -14.98 4.85
N ARG A 168 1.47 -15.32 6.02
CA ARG A 168 2.02 -16.38 6.89
C ARG A 168 2.03 -17.74 6.21
N ARG A 169 1.01 -18.05 5.39
CA ARG A 169 0.99 -19.28 4.61
C ARG A 169 2.06 -19.31 3.51
N ARG A 170 2.38 -18.14 2.95
CA ARG A 170 3.31 -18.01 1.81
C ARG A 170 4.78 -17.92 2.24
N TYR A 171 5.06 -17.14 3.27
CA TYR A 171 6.43 -16.81 3.72
C TYR A 171 6.76 -17.38 5.11
N GLY A 172 5.84 -18.14 5.74
CA GLY A 172 6.04 -18.72 7.06
C GLY A 172 5.87 -17.72 8.20
N ALA A 173 6.61 -17.90 9.29
CA ALA A 173 6.51 -17.03 10.46
C ALA A 173 7.03 -15.61 10.15
N ILE A 174 6.10 -14.68 9.93
CA ILE A 174 6.39 -13.24 9.84
C ILE A 174 6.52 -12.73 11.27
N THR A 175 7.61 -13.09 11.93
CA THR A 175 7.99 -12.46 13.19
C THR A 175 8.55 -11.09 12.87
N GLY A 176 7.92 -10.03 13.39
CA GLY A 176 8.65 -8.78 13.60
C GLY A 176 9.79 -9.11 14.57
N SER A 177 11.01 -9.21 14.05
CA SER A 177 12.20 -9.58 14.81
C SER A 177 12.61 -8.42 15.72
N GLY A 178 11.87 -8.27 16.81
CA GLY A 178 12.18 -7.35 17.91
C GLY A 178 12.63 -8.05 19.20
N THR A 179 12.84 -9.37 19.20
CA THR A 179 13.40 -10.10 20.37
C THR A 179 14.23 -11.28 19.90
N GLY A 180 15.54 -11.06 19.76
CA GLY A 180 16.44 -12.13 19.30
C GLY A 180 17.90 -11.70 19.19
N ARG A 181 18.44 -11.01 20.20
CA ARG A 181 19.87 -11.02 20.50
C ARG A 181 20.05 -11.01 22.03
N GLY A 182 20.39 -12.18 22.56
CA GLY A 182 21.18 -12.28 23.78
C GLY A 182 22.65 -12.04 23.48
#